data_AF-A0A4Q3CPF7-F1
#
_entry.id   AF-A0A4Q3CPF7-F1
#
_cell.length_a   1.000
_cell.length_b   1.000
_cell.length_c   1.000
_cell.angle_alpha   90.00
_cell.angle_beta   90.00
_cell.angle_gamma   90.00
#
_symmetry.space_group_name_H-M   'P 1'
#
loop_
_entity.id
_entity.type
_entity.pdbx_description
1 polymer ?
#
loop_
_entity_poly.entity_id
_entity_poly.type
_entity_poly.pdbx_seq_one_letter_code
_entity_poly.pdbx_strand_id
1 'polypeptide(L)'
;MSEADLSTRPSASDDTLTFHETVQRRSSVRAFLADPVPADLLTAVLEDAQRSPSNCNTQPWQVHILSGARLRAFGERLAADWAAGRSPNALSRAPERMW
;
A
#
# COMPACT_ATOMS: atom_id res chain seq x y z
N MET A 1 0.95 -44.24 -17.76
CA MET A 1 0.23 -42.96 -17.63
C MET A 1 1.22 -42.03 -16.96
N SER A 2 1.83 -41.12 -17.72
CA SER A 2 3.00 -40.34 -17.33
C SER A 2 2.66 -39.37 -16.20
N GLU A 3 3.39 -39.44 -15.08
CA GLU A 3 3.47 -38.31 -14.16
C GLU A 3 4.11 -37.14 -14.91
N ALA A 4 3.42 -36.01 -14.93
CA ALA A 4 3.93 -34.78 -15.52
C ALA A 4 4.95 -34.18 -14.56
N ASP A 5 6.17 -34.05 -15.07
CA ASP A 5 7.27 -33.28 -14.52
C ASP A 5 6.82 -31.87 -14.15
N LEU A 6 6.73 -31.60 -12.84
CA LEU A 6 6.45 -30.30 -12.24
C LEU A 6 7.74 -29.49 -11.99
N SER A 7 8.83 -29.80 -12.69
CA SER A 7 10.09 -29.12 -12.47
C SER A 7 10.21 -27.83 -13.29
N THR A 8 10.59 -26.78 -12.56
CA THR A 8 11.19 -25.52 -13.03
C THR A 8 10.22 -24.35 -13.21
N ARG A 9 9.79 -23.78 -12.07
CA ARG A 9 9.52 -22.33 -12.03
C ARG A 9 10.86 -21.60 -12.24
N PRO A 10 10.91 -20.52 -13.03
CA PRO A 10 12.15 -19.79 -13.25
C PRO A 10 12.70 -19.26 -11.92
N SER A 11 13.95 -19.60 -11.60
CA SER A 11 14.67 -19.10 -10.43
C SER A 11 15.08 -17.65 -10.66
N ALA A 12 14.23 -16.71 -10.23
CA ALA A 12 14.67 -15.37 -9.91
C ALA A 12 15.42 -15.43 -8.56
N SER A 13 16.49 -14.66 -8.42
CA SER A 13 17.37 -14.59 -7.25
C SER A 13 16.66 -14.77 -5.90
N ASP A 14 17.20 -15.68 -5.08
CA ASP A 14 16.73 -16.11 -3.76
C ASP A 14 16.95 -15.05 -2.67
N ASP A 15 16.40 -13.84 -2.88
CA ASP A 15 16.52 -12.69 -1.97
C ASP A 15 15.14 -12.22 -1.48
N THR A 16 14.13 -13.09 -1.61
CA THR A 16 12.78 -12.82 -1.09
C THR A 16 12.69 -13.27 0.36
N LEU A 17 12.39 -12.33 1.26
CA LEU A 17 12.19 -12.62 2.67
C LEU A 17 11.02 -13.55 2.89
N THR A 18 11.11 -14.42 3.91
CA THR A 18 9.94 -15.17 4.35
C THR A 18 8.84 -14.22 4.83
N PHE A 19 7.59 -14.68 4.84
CA PHE A 19 6.49 -13.89 5.38
C PHE A 19 6.75 -13.47 6.84
N HIS A 20 7.27 -14.38 7.66
CA HIS A 20 7.60 -14.10 9.05
C HIS A 20 8.62 -12.97 9.18
N GLU A 21 9.72 -13.03 8.42
CA GLU A 21 10.75 -11.98 8.44
C GLU A 21 10.23 -10.64 7.93
N THR A 22 9.42 -10.66 6.87
CA THR A 22 8.81 -9.46 6.29
C THR A 22 7.96 -8.73 7.34
N VAL A 23 7.11 -9.48 8.05
CA VAL A 23 6.24 -8.92 9.10
C VAL A 23 7.05 -8.34 10.26
N GLN A 24 8.13 -9.03 10.68
CA GLN A 24 8.98 -8.56 11.78
C GLN A 24 9.82 -7.33 11.40
N ARG A 25 10.32 -7.25 10.16
CA ARG A 25 11.17 -6.13 9.70
C ARG A 25 10.37 -4.88 9.37
N ARG A 26 9.10 -5.00 9.00
CA ARG A 26 8.25 -3.85 8.64
C ARG A 26 8.09 -2.89 9.84
N SER A 27 8.50 -1.64 9.64
CA SER A 27 8.37 -0.58 10.63
C SER A 27 7.64 0.64 10.06
N SER A 28 7.14 1.51 10.93
CA SER A 28 6.49 2.77 10.53
C SER A 28 7.55 3.86 10.32
N VAL A 29 8.06 3.94 9.09
CA VAL A 29 9.09 4.89 8.67
C VAL A 29 8.51 6.31 8.56
N ARG A 30 9.25 7.32 9.02
CA ARG A 30 8.82 8.74 9.06
C ARG A 30 9.73 9.72 8.33
N ALA A 31 10.79 9.22 7.69
CA ALA A 31 11.69 9.99 6.85
C ALA A 31 12.08 9.10 5.65
N PHE A 32 11.98 9.65 4.44
CA PHE A 32 12.21 8.93 3.19
C PHE A 32 13.28 9.63 2.37
N LEU A 33 13.97 8.87 1.52
CA LEU A 33 14.90 9.42 0.55
C LEU A 33 14.14 10.18 -0.55
N ALA A 34 14.87 11.05 -1.27
CA ALA A 34 14.30 11.81 -2.38
C ALA A 34 14.12 10.96 -3.66
N ASP A 35 14.70 9.77 -3.70
CA ASP A 35 14.66 8.86 -4.83
C ASP A 35 13.22 8.40 -5.12
N PRO A 36 12.72 8.60 -6.35
CA PRO A 36 11.39 8.14 -6.72
C PRO A 36 11.36 6.61 -6.81
N VAL A 37 10.24 6.01 -6.41
CA VAL A 37 9.97 4.59 -6.62
C VAL A 37 9.60 4.36 -8.09
N PRO A 38 10.21 3.38 -8.78
CA PRO A 38 9.83 2.99 -10.14
C PRO A 38 8.34 2.61 -10.26
N ALA A 39 7.72 2.99 -11.38
CA ALA A 39 6.28 2.80 -11.57
C ALA A 39 5.87 1.32 -11.68
N ASP A 40 6.71 0.50 -12.31
CA ASP A 40 6.57 -0.95 -12.39
C ASP A 40 6.60 -1.61 -11.01
N LEU A 41 7.50 -1.16 -10.13
CA LEU A 41 7.55 -1.65 -8.75
C LEU A 41 6.29 -1.28 -7.96
N LEU A 42 5.78 -0.06 -8.12
CA LEU A 42 4.51 0.34 -7.50
C LEU A 42 3.34 -0.53 -7.99
N THR A 43 3.27 -0.82 -9.29
CA THR A 43 2.26 -1.71 -9.85
C THR A 43 2.37 -3.13 -9.29
N ALA A 44 3.57 -3.71 -9.26
CA ALA A 44 3.79 -5.06 -8.72
C ALA A 44 3.33 -5.18 -7.26
N VAL A 45 3.66 -4.19 -6.42
CA VAL A 45 3.20 -4.17 -5.01
C VAL A 45 1.68 -4.07 -4.91
N LEU A 46 1.03 -3.30 -5.78
CA LEU A 46 -0.44 -3.19 -5.78
C LEU A 46 -1.11 -4.46 -6.32
N GLU A 47 -0.51 -5.15 -7.29
CA GLU A 47 -0.99 -6.45 -7.77
C GLU A 47 -0.99 -7.48 -6.64
N ASP A 48 0.06 -7.52 -5.83
CA ASP A 48 0.12 -8.37 -4.63
C ASP A 48 -0.92 -7.93 -3.58
N ALA A 49 -1.04 -6.63 -3.30
CA ALA A 49 -1.96 -6.11 -2.29
C ALA A 49 -3.44 -6.41 -2.62
N GLN A 50 -3.81 -6.40 -3.90
CA GLN A 50 -5.16 -6.73 -4.37
C GLN A 50 -5.58 -8.18 -4.06
N ARG A 51 -4.63 -9.06 -3.73
CA ARG A 51 -4.91 -10.45 -3.32
C ARG A 51 -5.41 -10.57 -1.88
N SER A 52 -5.44 -9.47 -1.12
CA SER A 52 -6.00 -9.47 0.23
C SER A 52 -7.46 -9.94 0.22
N PRO A 53 -7.88 -10.81 1.15
CA PRO A 53 -9.28 -11.19 1.26
C PRO A 53 -10.16 -9.97 1.61
N SER A 54 -11.40 -9.98 1.13
CA SER A 54 -12.44 -9.01 1.48
C SER A 54 -13.80 -9.70 1.60
N ASN A 55 -14.72 -9.10 2.36
CA ASN A 55 -16.06 -9.66 2.52
C ASN A 55 -16.74 -9.80 1.15
N CYS A 56 -17.28 -11.00 0.88
CA CYS A 56 -17.85 -11.39 -0.42
C CYS A 56 -16.94 -11.09 -1.63
N ASN A 57 -15.61 -11.01 -1.42
CA ASN A 57 -14.63 -10.60 -2.43
C ASN A 57 -14.98 -9.27 -3.14
N THR A 58 -15.62 -8.34 -2.43
CA THR A 58 -16.06 -7.05 -2.99
C THR A 58 -14.92 -6.12 -3.37
N GLN A 59 -13.73 -6.32 -2.79
CA GLN A 59 -12.52 -5.57 -3.10
C GLN A 59 -12.76 -4.05 -3.06
N PRO A 60 -13.29 -3.49 -1.95
CA PRO A 60 -13.85 -2.14 -1.92
C PRO A 60 -12.79 -1.03 -1.96
N TRP A 61 -11.50 -1.39 -1.99
CA TRP A 61 -10.40 -0.43 -1.92
C TRP A 61 -10.34 0.45 -3.17
N GLN A 62 -10.20 1.76 -2.94
CA GLN A 62 -9.88 2.75 -3.97
C GLN A 62 -8.53 3.36 -3.62
N VAL A 63 -7.54 3.14 -4.47
CA VAL A 63 -6.16 3.57 -4.23
C VAL A 63 -5.82 4.74 -5.15
N HIS A 64 -5.39 5.85 -4.56
CA HIS A 64 -4.87 7.01 -5.28
C HIS A 64 -3.38 7.17 -5.00
N ILE A 65 -2.55 7.03 -6.04
CA ILE A 65 -1.11 7.31 -5.95
C ILE A 65 -0.86 8.74 -6.39
N LEU A 66 -0.16 9.50 -5.56
CA LEU A 66 0.35 10.83 -5.90
C LEU A 66 1.87 10.77 -5.98
N SER A 67 2.43 11.39 -7.01
CA SER A 67 3.88 11.48 -7.23
C SER A 67 4.29 12.87 -7.68
N GLY A 68 5.60 13.16 -7.60
CA GLY A 68 6.20 14.40 -8.09
C GLY A 68 5.52 15.67 -7.57
N ALA A 69 5.25 16.61 -8.49
CA ALA A 69 4.67 17.91 -8.14
C ALA A 69 3.30 17.81 -7.47
N ARG A 70 2.48 16.81 -7.82
CA ARG A 70 1.13 16.65 -7.26
C ARG A 70 1.17 16.20 -5.81
N LEU A 71 2.08 15.27 -5.48
CA LEU A 71 2.33 14.85 -4.10
C LEU A 71 2.82 16.03 -3.25
N ARG A 72 3.77 16.80 -3.78
CA ARG A 72 4.30 17.99 -3.11
C ARG A 72 3.20 19.02 -2.81
N ALA A 73 2.44 19.42 -3.83
CA ALA A 73 1.36 20.38 -3.69
C ALA A 73 0.28 19.90 -2.69
N PHE A 74 -0.02 18.59 -2.69
CA PHE A 74 -0.94 17.99 -1.74
C PHE A 74 -0.41 18.08 -0.30
N GLY A 75 0.87 17.73 -0.07
CA GLY A 75 1.51 17.83 1.23
C GLY A 75 1.57 19.27 1.77
N GLU A 76 1.92 20.24 0.92
CA GLU A 76 1.92 21.66 1.27
C GLU A 76 0.53 22.15 1.68
N ARG A 77 -0.52 21.73 0.96
CA ARG A 77 -1.91 22.04 1.33
C ARG A 77 -2.29 21.44 2.68
N LEU A 78 -1.98 20.16 2.90
CA LEU A 78 -2.28 19.46 4.16
C LEU A 78 -1.64 20.17 5.36
N ALA A 79 -0.36 20.56 5.23
CA ALA A 79 0.35 21.29 6.27
C ALA A 79 -0.27 22.67 6.54
N ALA A 80 -0.65 23.39 5.49
CA ALA A 80 -1.30 24.70 5.60
C ALA A 80 -2.69 24.61 6.26
N ASP A 81 -3.49 23.61 5.89
CA ASP A 81 -4.81 23.39 6.50
C ASP A 81 -4.70 23.00 7.97
N TRP A 82 -3.75 22.15 8.31
CA TRP A 82 -3.43 21.83 9.70
C TRP A 82 -3.04 23.07 10.51
N ALA A 83 -2.10 23.88 10.01
CA ALA A 83 -1.66 25.11 10.67
C ALA A 83 -2.80 26.12 10.85
N ALA A 84 -3.78 26.12 9.95
CA ALA A 84 -4.95 26.99 10.01
C ALA A 84 -6.13 26.38 10.80
N GLY A 85 -5.96 25.25 11.48
CA GLY A 85 -7.01 24.59 12.26
C GLY A 85 -8.12 23.93 11.43
N ARG A 86 -7.95 23.83 10.11
CA ARG A 86 -8.87 23.12 9.21
C ARG A 86 -8.51 21.64 9.19
N SER A 87 -8.63 20.96 10.33
CA SER A 87 -8.41 19.52 10.38
C SER A 87 -9.56 18.79 9.66
N PRO A 88 -9.30 17.72 8.87
CA PRO A 88 -10.34 16.97 8.16
C PRO A 88 -11.32 16.21 9.06
N ASN A 89 -11.31 16.43 10.38
CA ASN A 89 -12.15 15.67 11.30
C ASN A 89 -13.61 16.15 11.26
N ALA A 90 -14.30 15.80 10.17
CA ALA A 90 -15.76 15.84 10.02
C ALA A 90 -16.38 14.43 10.15
N LEU A 91 -15.58 13.39 10.45
CA LEU A 91 -16.06 12.01 10.59
C LEU A 91 -16.44 11.60 12.03
N SER A 92 -16.49 12.53 12.99
CA SER A 92 -16.96 12.25 14.36
C SER A 92 -18.49 12.33 14.55
N ARG A 93 -19.29 12.23 13.47
CA ARG A 93 -20.75 12.05 13.57
C ARG A 93 -21.23 10.88 12.70
N ALA A 94 -20.65 9.70 12.88
CA ALA A 94 -21.39 8.47 12.61
C ALA A 94 -22.30 8.20 13.83
N PRO A 95 -23.61 7.90 13.65
CA PRO A 95 -24.51 7.65 14.78
C PRO A 95 -24.05 6.46 15.64
N GLU A 96 -24.30 6.54 16.95
CA GLU A 96 -23.92 5.62 18.03
C GLU A 96 -24.53 4.20 17.94
N ARG A 97 -24.76 3.67 16.74
CA ARG A 97 -25.37 2.35 16.54
C ARG A 97 -24.65 1.62 15.42
N MET A 98 -23.61 0.88 15.77
CA MET A 98 -23.21 -0.27 14.96
C MET A 98 -22.82 -1.41 15.91
N TRP A 99 -23.74 -2.37 15.94
CA TRP A 99 -23.91 -3.53 16.83
C TRP A 99 -24.55 -3.21 18.19
#